data_AF-A0A832UPW6-F1
#
_entry.id   AF-A0A832UPW6-F1
#
_cell.length_a   1.000
_cell.length_b   1.000
_cell.length_c   1.000
_cell.angle_alpha   90.00
_cell.angle_beta   90.00
_cell.angle_gamma   90.00
#
_symmetry.space_group_name_H-M   'P 1'
#
loop_
_entity.id
_entity.type
_entity.pdbx_description
1 polymer ?
#
loop_
_entity_poly.entity_id
_entity_poly.type
_entity_poly.pdbx_seq_one_letter_code
_entity_poly.pdbx_strand_id
1 'polypeptide(L)'
;MTAFYNVRNGSYGPLIKGNHFKIKTIPEKGHDEISVHISSEQEVFRAGAGREKKDELLLNITVPKEIFQSKTGKLMVWSSTHYIPVEITVKDYILLGDLHAKFTHRKILF
;
A
#
# COMPACT_ATOMS: atom_id res chain seq x y z
N MET A 1 -2.16 5.01 9.12
CA MET A 1 -0.73 4.83 9.47
C MET A 1 -0.45 3.57 10.28
N THR A 2 -1.33 3.13 11.18
CA THR A 2 -1.14 1.94 12.04
C THR A 2 -1.09 0.60 11.28
N ALA A 3 -1.75 0.51 10.12
CA ALA A 3 -1.72 -0.68 9.27
C ALA A 3 -0.31 -1.07 8.81
N PHE A 4 0.51 -0.10 8.36
CA PHE A 4 1.91 -0.36 7.97
C PHE A 4 2.79 -0.76 9.16
N TYR A 5 2.52 -0.22 10.35
CA TYR A 5 3.23 -0.61 11.57
C TYR A 5 2.96 -2.07 11.94
N ASN A 6 1.69 -2.48 11.93
CA ASN A 6 1.30 -3.85 12.29
C ASN A 6 1.73 -4.89 11.21
N VAL A 7 1.74 -4.50 9.94
CA VAL A 7 2.29 -5.32 8.85
C VAL A 7 3.80 -5.50 9.02
N ARG A 8 4.54 -4.42 9.27
CA ARG A 8 6.00 -4.46 9.42
C ARG A 8 6.46 -5.34 10.59
N ASN A 9 5.66 -5.46 11.65
CA ASN A 9 5.96 -6.30 12.81
C ASN A 9 5.53 -7.78 12.64
N GLY A 10 5.09 -8.19 11.45
CA GLY A 10 4.80 -9.59 11.15
C GLY A 10 3.54 -10.16 11.80
N SER A 11 2.68 -9.31 12.40
CA SER A 11 1.49 -9.76 13.13
C SER A 11 0.40 -10.41 12.25
N TYR A 12 0.55 -10.36 10.92
CA TYR A 12 -0.42 -10.92 9.95
C TYR A 12 0.16 -12.09 9.12
N GLY A 13 1.27 -12.68 9.57
CA GLY A 13 1.92 -13.80 8.89
C GLY A 13 3.08 -13.38 7.98
N PRO A 14 3.77 -14.34 7.33
CA PRO A 14 4.94 -14.07 6.52
C PRO A 14 4.53 -13.29 5.26
N LEU A 15 5.24 -12.20 4.98
CA LEU A 15 4.94 -11.29 3.89
C LEU A 15 5.58 -11.80 2.59
N ILE A 16 5.03 -12.87 2.03
CA ILE A 16 5.53 -13.54 0.82
C ILE A 16 4.72 -13.07 -0.40
N LYS A 17 5.34 -13.04 -1.59
CA LYS A 17 4.61 -12.76 -2.85
C LYS A 17 3.41 -13.69 -3.01
N GLY A 18 2.28 -13.14 -3.45
CA GLY A 18 1.02 -13.86 -3.59
C GLY A 18 0.17 -13.90 -2.30
N ASN A 19 0.72 -13.57 -1.13
CA ASN A 19 -0.07 -13.58 0.10
C ASN A 19 -1.15 -12.50 0.11
N HIS A 20 -2.25 -12.84 0.75
CA HIS A 20 -3.38 -11.97 1.02
C HIS A 20 -3.69 -12.03 2.51
N PHE A 21 -3.90 -10.87 3.13
CA PHE A 21 -4.26 -10.80 4.53
C PHE A 21 -5.17 -9.60 4.80
N LYS A 22 -5.93 -9.71 5.89
CA LYS A 22 -6.90 -8.72 6.35
C LYS A 22 -6.44 -8.14 7.69
N ILE A 23 -6.40 -6.83 7.75
CA ILE A 23 -6.09 -6.07 8.97
C ILE A 23 -7.43 -5.58 9.52
N LYS A 24 -7.79 -6.05 10.71
CA LYS A 24 -8.94 -5.49 11.43
C LYS A 24 -8.56 -4.13 12.01
N THR A 25 -9.32 -3.10 11.68
CA THR A 25 -9.16 -1.75 12.22
C THR A 25 -10.22 -1.46 13.27
N ILE A 26 -9.99 -0.44 14.10
CA ILE A 26 -11.04 0.07 15.00
C ILE A 26 -12.20 0.56 14.11
N PRO A 27 -13.43 0.06 14.30
CA PRO A 27 -14.55 0.43 13.47
C PRO A 27 -14.97 1.87 13.76
N GLU A 28 -14.45 2.83 12.98
CA GLU A 28 -15.14 4.10 12.81
C GLU A 28 -16.14 3.95 11.65
N LYS A 29 -17.42 4.26 11.92
CA LYS A 29 -18.50 4.29 10.92
C LYS A 29 -18.74 2.97 10.16
N GLY A 30 -18.48 1.81 10.77
CA GLY A 30 -18.78 0.50 10.17
C GLY A 30 -17.72 -0.01 9.18
N HIS A 31 -16.54 0.61 9.18
CA HIS A 31 -15.43 0.22 8.33
C HIS A 31 -14.31 -0.41 9.16
N ASP A 32 -14.25 -1.74 9.19
CA ASP A 32 -13.39 -2.50 10.12
C ASP A 32 -12.29 -3.31 9.43
N GLU A 33 -12.17 -3.27 8.10
CA GLU A 33 -11.23 -4.13 7.38
C GLU A 33 -10.41 -3.38 6.33
N ILE A 34 -9.09 -3.60 6.38
CA ILE A 34 -8.15 -3.28 5.31
C ILE A 34 -7.64 -4.59 4.71
N SER A 35 -7.77 -4.74 3.39
CA SER A 35 -7.28 -5.90 2.65
C SER A 35 -5.95 -5.57 2.01
N VAL A 36 -4.93 -6.42 2.20
CA VAL A 36 -3.61 -6.26 1.60
C VAL A 36 -3.25 -7.50 0.81
N HIS A 37 -2.80 -7.29 -0.43
CA HIS A 37 -2.28 -8.35 -1.29
C HIS A 37 -0.87 -7.99 -1.77
N ILE A 38 0.08 -8.91 -1.63
CA ILE A 38 1.43 -8.75 -2.17
C ILE A 38 1.43 -9.34 -3.58
N SER A 39 1.59 -8.49 -4.59
CA SER A 39 1.44 -8.88 -5.99
C SER A 39 2.51 -9.87 -6.45
N SER A 40 2.09 -10.97 -7.07
CA SER A 40 2.96 -11.89 -7.82
C SER A 40 3.31 -11.36 -9.22
N GLU A 41 2.48 -10.48 -9.78
CA GLU A 41 2.59 -9.94 -11.15
C GLU A 41 3.30 -8.59 -11.21
N GLN A 42 4.12 -8.27 -10.20
CA GLN A 42 4.76 -6.96 -10.08
C GLN A 42 5.55 -6.52 -11.32
N GLU A 43 6.11 -7.45 -12.10
CA GLU A 43 6.94 -7.12 -13.26
C GLU A 43 6.10 -6.55 -14.43
N VAL A 44 4.84 -6.96 -14.56
CA VAL A 44 3.91 -6.37 -15.55
C VAL A 44 3.62 -4.91 -15.22
N PHE A 45 3.30 -4.65 -13.95
CA PHE A 45 3.07 -3.28 -13.45
C PHE A 45 4.34 -2.42 -13.51
N ARG A 46 5.51 -3.03 -13.24
CA ARG A 46 6.81 -2.36 -13.34
C ARG A 46 7.09 -1.88 -14.76
N ALA A 47 6.90 -2.77 -15.74
CA ALA A 47 7.08 -2.46 -17.16
C ALA A 47 6.11 -1.36 -17.63
N GLY A 48 4.83 -1.49 -17.28
CA GLY A 48 3.81 -0.48 -17.62
C GLY A 48 4.06 0.90 -17.00
N ALA A 49 4.75 0.97 -15.86
CA ALA A 49 5.12 2.20 -15.18
C ALA A 49 6.48 2.77 -15.62
N GLY A 50 7.22 2.10 -16.52
CA GLY A 50 8.58 2.51 -16.89
C GLY A 50 9.56 2.51 -15.70
N ARG A 51 9.31 1.69 -14.68
CA ARG A 51 10.07 1.67 -13.43
C ARG A 51 11.29 0.76 -13.56
N GLU A 52 12.45 1.21 -13.10
CA GLU A 52 13.66 0.37 -13.04
C GLU A 52 13.45 -0.87 -12.17
N LYS A 53 14.15 -1.96 -12.50
CA LYS A 53 14.16 -3.17 -11.68
C LYS A 53 15.00 -2.96 -10.43
N LYS A 54 14.33 -2.95 -9.26
CA LYS A 54 14.93 -2.81 -7.93
C LYS A 54 14.33 -3.84 -6.99
N ASP A 55 15.03 -4.13 -5.89
CA ASP A 55 14.56 -5.00 -4.81
C ASP A 55 13.41 -4.34 -4.04
N GLU A 56 12.23 -4.46 -4.64
CA GLU A 56 10.99 -3.84 -4.21
C GLU A 56 9.84 -4.82 -4.31
N LEU A 57 8.83 -4.59 -3.49
CA LEU A 57 7.57 -5.33 -3.47
C LEU A 57 6.43 -4.39 -3.84
N LEU A 58 5.48 -4.91 -4.63
CA LEU A 58 4.22 -4.22 -4.92
C LEU A 58 3.11 -4.75 -4.02
N LEU A 59 2.52 -3.86 -3.22
CA LEU A 59 1.36 -4.15 -2.39
C LEU A 59 0.12 -3.49 -2.99
N ASN A 60 -0.91 -4.29 -3.23
CA ASN A 60 -2.25 -3.83 -3.58
C ASN A 60 -3.08 -3.80 -2.31
N ILE A 61 -3.46 -2.61 -1.88
CA ILE A 61 -4.21 -2.39 -0.63
C ILE A 61 -5.60 -1.91 -1.00
N THR A 62 -6.63 -2.47 -0.38
CA THR A 62 -8.00 -1.95 -0.43
C THR A 62 -8.38 -1.48 0.96
N VAL A 63 -8.77 -0.22 1.04
CA VAL A 63 -9.26 0.41 2.26
C VAL A 63 -10.68 0.96 2.03
N PRO A 64 -11.41 1.23 3.11
CA PRO A 64 -12.64 2.00 3.06
C PRO A 64 -12.46 3.32 2.28
N LYS A 65 -13.34 3.56 1.32
CA LYS A 65 -13.29 4.69 0.38
C LYS A 65 -13.15 6.05 1.06
N GLU A 66 -13.75 6.17 2.25
CA GLU A 66 -13.79 7.39 3.05
C GLU A 66 -12.42 7.82 3.59
N ILE A 67 -11.47 6.89 3.75
CA ILE A 67 -10.14 7.16 4.33
C ILE A 67 -9.30 8.07 3.40
N PHE A 68 -9.36 7.85 2.10
CA PHE A 68 -8.59 8.62 1.11
C PHE A 68 -9.47 9.39 0.12
N GLN A 69 -10.75 9.60 0.42
CA GLN A 69 -11.70 10.27 -0.49
C GLN A 69 -11.58 9.72 -1.94
N SER A 70 -11.52 8.40 -2.08
CA SER A 70 -11.35 7.71 -3.36
C SER A 70 -12.62 6.98 -3.76
N LYS A 71 -12.93 6.90 -5.06
CA LYS A 71 -14.09 6.15 -5.56
C LYS A 71 -13.95 4.64 -5.37
N THR A 72 -12.73 4.12 -5.30
CA THR A 72 -12.43 2.69 -5.25
C THR A 72 -11.84 2.24 -3.92
N GLY A 73 -11.16 3.13 -3.19
CA GLY A 73 -10.41 2.76 -2.00
C GLY A 73 -9.18 1.90 -2.29
N LYS A 74 -8.75 1.81 -3.55
CA LYS A 74 -7.59 1.02 -3.98
C LYS A 74 -6.33 1.85 -3.89
N LEU A 75 -5.28 1.26 -3.34
CA LEU A 75 -3.93 1.80 -3.32
C LEU A 75 -2.97 0.77 -3.92
N MET A 76 -2.00 1.28 -4.67
CA MET A 76 -0.82 0.52 -5.08
C MET A 76 0.38 1.10 -4.36
N VAL A 77 1.16 0.26 -3.69
CA VAL A 77 2.31 0.70 -2.90
C VAL A 77 3.54 -0.06 -3.34
N TRP A 78 4.52 0.66 -3.87
CA TRP A 78 5.87 0.16 -4.01
C TRP A 78 6.60 0.33 -2.68
N SER A 79 7.15 -0.75 -2.16
CA SER A 79 7.91 -0.76 -0.92
C SER A 79 9.26 -1.42 -1.11
N SER A 80 10.21 -1.10 -0.22
CA SER A 80 11.44 -1.90 -0.11
C SER A 80 11.13 -3.32 0.36
N THR A 81 12.10 -4.22 0.28
CA THR A 81 12.03 -5.57 0.87
C THR A 81 11.78 -5.57 2.39
N HIS A 82 11.97 -4.43 3.06
CA HIS A 82 11.69 -4.22 4.48
C HIS A 82 10.34 -3.52 4.74
N TYR A 83 9.45 -3.49 3.74
CA TYR A 83 8.10 -2.92 3.81
C TYR A 83 8.05 -1.41 4.12
N ILE A 84 9.11 -0.69 3.76
CA ILE A 84 9.12 0.77 3.83
C ILE A 84 8.51 1.30 2.52
N PRO A 85 7.39 2.05 2.55
CA PRO A 85 6.81 2.62 1.35
C PRO A 85 7.79 3.58 0.66
N VAL A 86 8.03 3.35 -0.63
CA VAL A 86 8.84 4.19 -1.52
C VAL A 86 7.93 5.05 -2.38
N GLU A 87 6.81 4.48 -2.84
CA GLU A 87 5.84 5.17 -3.67
C GLU A 87 4.45 4.62 -3.41
N ILE A 88 3.44 5.49 -3.44
CA ILE A 88 2.04 5.16 -3.21
C ILE A 88 1.22 5.81 -4.31
N THR A 89 0.35 5.03 -4.94
CA THR A 89 -0.68 5.52 -5.85
C THR A 89 -2.04 5.25 -5.25
N VAL A 90 -2.81 6.30 -4.96
CA VAL A 90 -4.24 6.18 -4.62
C VAL A 90 -5.03 6.26 -5.90
N LYS A 91 -5.82 5.23 -6.21
CA LYS A 91 -6.62 5.18 -7.42
C LYS A 91 -7.91 5.99 -7.27
N ASP A 92 -8.29 6.70 -8.32
CA ASP A 92 -9.57 7.43 -8.41
C ASP A 92 -9.86 8.35 -7.20
N TYR A 93 -8.84 9.10 -6.77
CA TYR A 93 -8.99 10.19 -5.83
C TYR A 93 -9.99 11.21 -6.39
N ILE A 94 -10.98 11.58 -5.57
CA ILE A 94 -12.05 12.48 -5.99
C ILE A 94 -11.44 13.82 -6.42
N LEU A 95 -11.82 14.31 -7.60
CA LEU A 95 -11.32 15.51 -8.30
C LEU A 95 -9.94 15.41 -8.94
N LEU A 96 -9.03 14.55 -8.45
CA LEU A 96 -7.64 14.52 -8.93
C LEU A 96 -7.30 13.30 -9.80
N GLY A 97 -8.19 12.31 -9.89
CA GLY A 97 -7.88 11.06 -10.58
C GLY A 97 -6.89 10.23 -9.77
N ASP A 98 -5.84 9.71 -10.39
CA ASP A 98 -4.83 8.95 -9.66
C ASP A 98 -3.87 9.90 -8.92
N LEU A 99 -3.78 9.76 -7.60
CA LEU A 99 -2.86 10.53 -6.77
C LEU A 99 -1.57 9.74 -6.54
N HIS A 100 -0.44 10.29 -7.01
CA HIS A 100 0.89 9.69 -6.87
C HIS A 100 1.70 10.41 -5.79
N ALA A 101 2.19 9.67 -4.81
CA ALA A 101 3.05 10.17 -3.74
C ALA A 101 4.36 9.38 -3.71
N LYS A 102 5.50 10.08 -3.63
CA LYS A 102 6.83 9.48 -3.57
C LYS A 102 7.52 9.86 -2.26
N PHE A 103 8.11 8.87 -1.60
CA PHE A 103 8.94 9.08 -0.43
C PHE A 103 10.27 9.70 -0.85
N THR A 104 10.54 10.94 -0.41
CA THR A 104 11.73 11.71 -0.83
C THR A 104 12.84 11.67 0.21
N HIS A 105 12.55 12.02 1.46
CA HIS A 105 13.54 11.98 2.53
C HIS A 105 12.91 11.71 3.91
N ARG A 106 13.73 11.20 4.82
CA ARG A 106 13.43 11.12 6.26
C ARG A 106 14.30 12.12 7.00
N LYS A 107 13.73 12.99 7.82
CA LYS A 107 14.49 13.79 8.80
C LYS A 107 14.43 13.06 10.15
N ILE A 108 15.58 12.69 10.69
CA ILE A 108 15.67 12.19 12.07
C ILE A 108 16.01 13.42 12.92
N LEU A 109 15.08 13.85 13.75
CA LEU A 109 15.32 14.85 14.79
C LEU A 109 15.77 14.06 16.03
N PHE A 110 17.03 14.27 16.43
CA PHE A 110 17.55 13.83 17.72
C PHE A 110 17.31 14.92 18.76
#